data_AF-A0A7Y4U0N0-F1
#
_entry.id   AF-A0A7Y4U0N0-F1
#
_cell.length_a   1.000
_cell.length_b   1.000
_cell.length_c   1.000
_cell.angle_alpha   90.00
_cell.angle_beta   90.00
_cell.angle_gamma   90.00
#
_symmetry.space_group_name_H-M   'P 1'
#
loop_
_entity.id
_entity.type
_entity.pdbx_description
1 polymer ?
#
loop_
_entity_poly.entity_id
_entity_poly.type
_entity_poly.pdbx_seq_one_letter_code
_entity_poly.pdbx_strand_id
1 'polypeptide(L)'
;MKQIYLCVFFIVASIVSVGQTNISGIVNTYHKVIEIVPSKACLRVADPTGLNVNTLVMVVQMKGATISTANNTTYGDTASLNGAGNYEIGVICYIIGDSVFLFHDLLNTYDTASKVQLVQFGEYFSATVVDTVKAMSWDSVAGLGGVIAIYAEENITLNAPIYADSSGYAGGVYYSNSGTCNIVQSAGTGFVYNITATSNLNGAYKGESVANISSAQNAAKGAPANGGGGGNNHNNSGGGGANLTAGGNGGGNSSGGPTGCNVSNNYGRAGKALSSWAGKKIFMGGGGGAGHSNNGGTAFNYGGNGGGLIFIWANNLIGNNDSISANGGMGGASQSDGAGGGGAGGTIIMHVTNYTGNVTITARGGAGGQSDDGLVGARCFGGGGGGSGGAIYFTGATPTVTITTNGGAGGAEINRDNAGCNTVVSGATGSNGLIFSNYTFFRSMDEAGYCQVLLPSKLLYFKAQLNGHSVIVNWQVDHPELVEKFIVEKRATDNGWSDLVSINAADDRFKYATTDPNPLFGNNFYRLKIIDKDGSNYYSDIRTVRISSLNNDLSIYPNPASDKIFISGKLQPGSPIKLLDMSGRIIWQQTIVNNHSPIMLPKVSRGLYLLQHNGLTRKLVIH
;
A
#
# COMPACT_ATOMS: atom_id res chain seq x y z
N MET A 1 44.89 -32.32 -44.12
CA MET A 1 44.57 -31.81 -42.77
C MET A 1 43.87 -30.47 -42.91
N LYS A 2 42.53 -30.43 -42.78
CA LYS A 2 41.75 -29.19 -42.85
C LYS A 2 41.47 -28.73 -41.41
N GLN A 3 41.98 -27.56 -41.04
CA GLN A 3 41.70 -26.92 -39.75
C GLN A 3 40.29 -26.33 -39.78
N ILE A 4 39.49 -26.68 -38.79
CA ILE A 4 38.16 -26.13 -38.52
C ILE A 4 38.34 -24.98 -37.52
N TYR A 5 37.95 -23.77 -37.89
CA TYR A 5 37.88 -22.63 -36.98
C TYR A 5 36.53 -22.66 -36.25
N LEU A 6 36.58 -22.85 -34.93
CA LEU A 6 35.42 -22.79 -34.04
C LEU A 6 35.21 -21.33 -33.62
N CYS A 7 34.20 -20.66 -34.17
CA CYS A 7 33.76 -19.35 -33.69
C CYS A 7 33.03 -19.51 -32.34
N VAL A 8 33.68 -19.11 -31.25
CA VAL A 8 33.07 -18.99 -29.93
C VAL A 8 32.30 -17.68 -29.86
N PHE A 9 30.97 -17.75 -29.81
CA PHE A 9 30.10 -16.62 -29.50
C PHE A 9 30.24 -16.31 -28.01
N PHE A 10 30.89 -15.20 -27.66
CA PHE A 10 30.83 -14.65 -26.31
C PHE A 10 29.43 -14.05 -26.11
N ILE A 11 28.59 -14.74 -25.35
CA ILE A 11 27.40 -14.15 -24.75
C ILE A 11 27.91 -13.23 -23.63
N VAL A 12 27.97 -11.93 -23.90
CA VAL A 12 28.12 -10.93 -22.84
C VAL A 12 26.80 -10.91 -22.10
N ALA A 13 26.71 -11.68 -21.01
CA ALA A 13 25.65 -11.52 -20.04
C ALA A 13 25.84 -10.14 -19.41
N SER A 14 24.94 -9.20 -19.73
CA SER A 14 24.80 -7.95 -19.00
C SER A 14 24.49 -8.30 -17.55
N ILE A 15 25.51 -8.29 -16.69
CA ILE A 15 25.32 -8.38 -15.24
C ILE A 15 24.66 -7.07 -14.85
N VAL A 16 23.32 -7.05 -14.79
CA VAL A 16 22.62 -5.96 -14.10
C VAL A 16 22.98 -6.14 -12.64
N SER A 17 23.90 -5.32 -12.13
CA SER A 17 24.08 -5.23 -10.68
C SER A 17 22.75 -4.72 -10.11
N VAL A 18 21.98 -5.60 -9.49
CA VAL A 18 20.80 -5.19 -8.73
C VAL A 18 21.36 -4.45 -7.50
N GLY A 19 21.52 -3.14 -7.64
CA GLY A 19 22.04 -2.28 -6.58
C GLY A 19 21.07 -2.29 -5.40
N GLN A 20 21.61 -2.13 -4.20
CA GLN A 20 20.81 -1.99 -2.99
C GLN A 20 20.01 -0.67 -3.06
N THR A 21 18.72 -0.71 -2.74
CA THR A 21 17.85 0.48 -2.77
C THR A 21 18.04 1.30 -1.51
N ASN A 22 18.43 2.57 -1.65
CA ASN A 22 18.49 3.49 -0.50
C ASN A 22 17.08 3.92 -0.09
N ILE A 23 16.76 3.81 1.20
CA ILE A 23 15.46 4.17 1.77
C ILE A 23 15.61 5.16 2.94
N SER A 24 14.63 6.04 3.07
CA SER A 24 14.50 7.05 4.14
C SER A 24 13.07 7.60 4.17
N GLY A 25 12.72 8.36 5.20
CA GLY A 25 11.41 9.03 5.30
C GLY A 25 10.25 8.06 5.50
N ILE A 26 9.07 8.41 4.96
CA ILE A 26 7.88 7.57 5.01
C ILE A 26 7.92 6.64 3.79
N VAL A 27 7.99 5.33 4.02
CA VAL A 27 8.08 4.31 2.97
C VAL A 27 6.75 3.62 2.65
N ASN A 28 5.71 3.89 3.45
CA ASN A 28 4.38 3.29 3.31
C ASN A 28 3.37 4.28 2.74
N THR A 29 2.34 3.75 2.09
CA THR A 29 1.10 4.49 1.80
C THR A 29 -0.02 3.99 2.71
N TYR A 30 -0.91 4.89 3.12
CA TYR A 30 -1.97 4.62 4.12
C TYR A 30 -3.33 4.97 3.53
N HIS A 31 -4.26 4.03 3.57
CA HIS A 31 -5.56 4.17 2.92
C HIS A 31 -6.68 3.85 3.90
N LYS A 32 -7.62 4.78 4.06
CA LYS A 32 -8.77 4.57 4.94
C LYS A 32 -9.72 3.57 4.29
N VAL A 33 -9.99 2.46 4.95
CA VAL A 33 -10.97 1.47 4.47
C VAL A 33 -12.37 1.95 4.84
N ILE A 34 -13.24 2.05 3.85
CA ILE A 34 -14.62 2.55 4.01
C ILE A 34 -15.64 1.42 3.99
N GLU A 35 -15.36 0.32 3.30
CA GLU A 35 -16.20 -0.88 3.24
C GLU A 35 -15.32 -2.12 3.06
N ILE A 36 -15.78 -3.25 3.58
CA ILE A 36 -15.18 -4.57 3.32
C ILE A 36 -16.28 -5.50 2.83
N VAL A 37 -16.01 -6.23 1.75
CA VAL A 37 -16.87 -7.25 1.16
C VAL A 37 -16.13 -8.59 1.27
N PRO A 38 -16.30 -9.33 2.40
CA PRO A 38 -15.52 -10.53 2.67
C PRO A 38 -15.68 -11.62 1.61
N SER A 39 -16.89 -11.77 1.04
CA SER A 39 -17.18 -12.75 -0.01
C SER A 39 -16.42 -12.53 -1.32
N LYS A 40 -15.73 -11.40 -1.46
CA LYS A 40 -14.91 -11.05 -2.63
C LYS A 40 -13.45 -10.77 -2.26
N ALA A 41 -13.06 -10.94 -0.99
CA ALA A 41 -11.80 -10.46 -0.44
C ALA A 41 -11.49 -9.00 -0.85
N CYS A 42 -12.53 -8.16 -0.84
CA CYS A 42 -12.46 -6.80 -1.38
C CYS A 42 -12.56 -5.77 -0.26
N LEU A 43 -11.67 -4.78 -0.31
CA LEU A 43 -11.69 -3.58 0.53
C LEU A 43 -11.93 -2.38 -0.35
N ARG A 44 -12.93 -1.56 -0.03
CA ARG A 44 -13.05 -0.23 -0.64
C ARG A 44 -12.29 0.78 0.20
N VAL A 45 -11.48 1.60 -0.45
CA VAL A 45 -10.67 2.63 0.20
C VAL A 45 -11.13 4.03 -0.21
N ALA A 46 -11.00 5.01 0.69
CA ALA A 46 -11.43 6.38 0.42
C ALA A 46 -10.65 7.03 -0.74
N ASP A 47 -9.37 6.68 -0.88
CA ASP A 47 -8.49 7.13 -1.96
C ASP A 47 -7.50 5.99 -2.28
N PRO A 48 -7.52 5.41 -3.50
CA PRO A 48 -6.61 4.33 -3.90
C PRO A 48 -5.25 4.83 -4.42
N THR A 49 -5.03 6.16 -4.52
CA THR A 49 -3.84 6.74 -5.15
C THR A 49 -2.55 6.29 -4.47
N GLY A 50 -1.65 5.65 -5.22
CA GLY A 50 -0.38 5.13 -4.70
C GLY A 50 -0.41 3.64 -4.32
N LEU A 51 -1.58 2.99 -4.38
CA LEU A 51 -1.67 1.54 -4.30
C LEU A 51 -1.21 0.89 -5.61
N ASN A 52 -0.53 -0.25 -5.49
CA ASN A 52 -0.02 -1.03 -6.61
C ASN A 52 -0.51 -2.48 -6.51
N VAL A 53 -0.90 -3.05 -7.65
CA VAL A 53 -1.19 -4.48 -7.73
C VAL A 53 0.06 -5.33 -7.51
N ASN A 54 -0.11 -6.57 -7.06
CA ASN A 54 0.94 -7.53 -6.73
C ASN A 54 1.88 -7.08 -5.62
N THR A 55 1.40 -6.24 -4.69
CA THR A 55 2.18 -5.80 -3.52
C THR A 55 1.52 -6.23 -2.22
N LEU A 56 2.35 -6.41 -1.18
CA LEU A 56 1.94 -6.70 0.18
C LEU A 56 1.25 -5.49 0.81
N VAL A 57 0.18 -5.80 1.53
CA VAL A 57 -0.60 -4.86 2.32
C VAL A 57 -0.88 -5.43 3.69
N MET A 58 -0.94 -4.56 4.69
CA MET A 58 -1.49 -4.86 6.01
C MET A 58 -2.85 -4.21 6.13
N VAL A 59 -3.89 -5.01 6.39
CA VAL A 59 -5.16 -4.50 6.90
C VAL A 59 -5.03 -4.46 8.41
N VAL A 60 -5.32 -3.32 9.04
CA VAL A 60 -5.27 -3.19 10.50
C VAL A 60 -6.39 -2.29 11.01
N GLN A 61 -7.08 -2.76 12.05
CA GLN A 61 -8.08 -1.97 12.76
C GLN A 61 -7.50 -1.41 14.04
N MET A 62 -7.46 -0.09 14.12
CA MET A 62 -6.79 0.61 15.21
C MET A 62 -7.70 0.63 16.45
N LYS A 63 -8.97 1.03 16.29
CA LYS A 63 -9.89 1.29 17.41
C LYS A 63 -11.09 0.34 17.40
N GLY A 64 -12.00 0.54 18.36
CA GLY A 64 -13.30 -0.16 18.42
C GLY A 64 -13.51 -0.98 19.68
N ALA A 65 -12.63 -0.89 20.68
CA ALA A 65 -12.82 -1.60 21.95
C ALA A 65 -14.02 -1.01 22.73
N THR A 66 -14.79 -1.90 23.38
CA THR A 66 -15.85 -1.53 24.32
C THR A 66 -15.27 -1.50 25.74
N ILE A 67 -15.50 -0.39 26.44
CA ILE A 67 -15.04 -0.18 27.82
C ILE A 67 -16.20 0.11 28.78
N SER A 68 -16.00 -0.11 30.08
CA SER A 68 -16.88 0.43 31.12
C SER A 68 -16.85 1.96 31.09
N THR A 69 -18.02 2.60 31.04
CA THR A 69 -18.14 4.08 30.99
C THR A 69 -18.71 4.66 32.29
N ALA A 70 -18.93 3.83 33.31
CA ALA A 70 -19.45 4.24 34.61
C ALA A 70 -18.44 5.15 35.34
N ASN A 71 -18.92 6.20 36.01
CA ASN A 71 -18.07 7.14 36.75
C ASN A 71 -17.61 6.58 38.10
N ASN A 72 -16.82 5.50 38.07
CA ASN A 72 -16.28 4.83 39.25
C ASN A 72 -14.95 4.14 38.90
N THR A 73 -14.42 3.34 39.83
CA THR A 73 -13.13 2.63 39.68
C THR A 73 -13.04 1.72 38.47
N THR A 74 -14.18 1.25 37.93
CA THR A 74 -14.21 0.38 36.75
C THR A 74 -14.10 1.13 35.43
N TYR A 75 -14.20 2.47 35.43
CA TYR A 75 -14.12 3.27 34.21
C TYR A 75 -12.92 2.85 33.36
N GLY A 76 -13.18 2.56 32.08
CA GLY A 76 -12.18 2.17 31.11
C GLY A 76 -11.75 0.71 31.16
N ASP A 77 -12.31 -0.13 32.05
CA ASP A 77 -12.08 -1.58 32.00
C ASP A 77 -12.53 -2.11 30.64
N THR A 78 -11.67 -2.86 29.96
CA THR A 78 -11.96 -3.38 28.62
C THR A 78 -12.90 -4.56 28.74
N ALA A 79 -14.16 -4.38 28.31
CA ALA A 79 -15.14 -5.46 28.27
C ALA A 79 -14.92 -6.37 27.06
N SER A 80 -14.60 -5.78 25.91
CA SER A 80 -14.26 -6.49 24.68
C SER A 80 -13.35 -5.62 23.81
N LEU A 81 -12.37 -6.24 23.15
CA LEU A 81 -11.56 -5.57 22.14
C LEU A 81 -12.29 -5.44 20.79
N ASN A 82 -13.35 -6.22 20.57
CA ASN A 82 -14.05 -6.31 19.28
C ASN A 82 -13.04 -6.48 18.13
N GLY A 83 -13.08 -5.62 17.11
CA GLY A 83 -12.10 -5.59 16.02
C GLY A 83 -10.80 -4.84 16.35
N ALA A 84 -10.70 -4.11 17.47
CA ALA A 84 -9.49 -3.36 17.80
C ALA A 84 -8.26 -4.28 17.89
N GLY A 85 -7.19 -3.87 17.20
CA GLY A 85 -5.96 -4.61 17.06
C GLY A 85 -6.01 -5.80 16.11
N ASN A 86 -7.15 -6.11 15.49
CA ASN A 86 -7.18 -7.08 14.39
C ASN A 86 -6.26 -6.59 13.27
N TYR A 87 -5.48 -7.51 12.74
CA TYR A 87 -4.64 -7.23 11.60
C TYR A 87 -4.44 -8.51 10.78
N GLU A 88 -4.16 -8.35 9.50
CA GLU A 88 -3.64 -9.43 8.66
C GLU A 88 -2.88 -8.88 7.46
N ILE A 89 -2.02 -9.71 6.90
CA ILE A 89 -1.23 -9.40 5.71
C ILE A 89 -1.88 -10.08 4.51
N GLY A 90 -2.01 -9.34 3.42
CA GLY A 90 -2.50 -9.82 2.14
C GLY A 90 -1.64 -9.30 0.99
N VAL A 91 -1.96 -9.74 -0.23
CA VAL A 91 -1.36 -9.23 -1.47
C VAL A 91 -2.48 -8.66 -2.33
N ILE A 92 -2.31 -7.44 -2.84
CA ILE A 92 -3.27 -6.85 -3.78
C ILE A 92 -3.23 -7.65 -5.07
N CYS A 93 -4.37 -8.18 -5.47
CA CYS A 93 -4.57 -8.83 -6.76
C CYS A 93 -4.92 -7.84 -7.85
N TYR A 94 -5.92 -6.99 -7.59
CA TYR A 94 -6.46 -6.08 -8.60
C TYR A 94 -7.06 -4.84 -7.94
N ILE A 95 -7.12 -3.73 -8.67
CA ILE A 95 -7.71 -2.47 -8.22
C ILE A 95 -8.66 -1.97 -9.31
N ILE A 96 -9.93 -1.72 -8.96
CA ILE A 96 -10.94 -1.12 -9.86
C ILE A 96 -11.58 0.05 -9.13
N GLY A 97 -11.33 1.27 -9.60
CA GLY A 97 -11.79 2.47 -8.91
C GLY A 97 -11.31 2.47 -7.45
N ASP A 98 -12.24 2.52 -6.51
CA ASP A 98 -11.96 2.51 -5.07
C ASP A 98 -11.85 1.10 -4.46
N SER A 99 -12.06 0.05 -5.25
CA SER A 99 -12.13 -1.34 -4.80
C SER A 99 -10.80 -2.06 -4.98
N VAL A 100 -10.26 -2.57 -3.88
CA VAL A 100 -8.98 -3.28 -3.80
C VAL A 100 -9.25 -4.75 -3.47
N PHE A 101 -8.92 -5.65 -4.39
CA PHE A 101 -9.13 -7.08 -4.24
C PHE A 101 -7.84 -7.76 -3.79
N LEU A 102 -7.93 -8.68 -2.84
CA LEU A 102 -6.77 -9.45 -2.36
C LEU A 102 -6.71 -10.82 -3.04
N PHE A 103 -5.50 -11.38 -3.14
CA PHE A 103 -5.29 -12.76 -3.63
C PHE A 103 -5.88 -13.82 -2.70
N HIS A 104 -6.01 -13.53 -1.41
CA HIS A 104 -6.44 -14.48 -0.39
C HIS A 104 -7.60 -13.90 0.42
N ASP A 105 -8.46 -14.78 0.94
CA ASP A 105 -9.60 -14.40 1.77
C ASP A 105 -9.15 -13.73 3.08
N LEU A 106 -10.00 -12.85 3.63
CA LEU A 106 -9.74 -12.26 4.94
C LEU A 106 -10.07 -13.26 6.06
N LEU A 107 -9.16 -13.44 7.01
CA LEU A 107 -9.33 -14.27 8.20
C LEU A 107 -10.10 -13.56 9.31
N ASN A 108 -10.01 -12.23 9.36
CA ASN A 108 -10.63 -11.42 10.40
C ASN A 108 -11.85 -10.66 9.87
N THR A 109 -12.79 -10.40 10.78
CA THR A 109 -13.83 -9.38 10.56
C THR A 109 -13.32 -8.04 11.06
N TYR A 110 -13.60 -6.99 10.30
CA TYR A 110 -13.30 -5.60 10.67
C TYR A 110 -14.56 -4.75 10.70
N ASP A 111 -14.53 -3.73 11.54
CA ASP A 111 -15.54 -2.68 11.62
C ASP A 111 -14.97 -1.38 11.05
N THR A 112 -15.35 -1.02 9.82
CA THR A 112 -14.84 0.16 9.12
C THR A 112 -15.22 1.48 9.81
N ALA A 113 -16.24 1.49 10.68
CA ALA A 113 -16.55 2.65 11.53
C ALA A 113 -15.50 2.87 12.63
N SER A 114 -14.74 1.82 12.97
CA SER A 114 -13.77 1.80 14.07
C SER A 114 -12.31 1.93 13.62
N LYS A 115 -12.08 2.76 12.59
CA LYS A 115 -10.74 3.17 12.10
C LYS A 115 -9.91 1.98 11.57
N VAL A 116 -10.31 1.46 10.42
CA VAL A 116 -9.57 0.46 9.66
C VAL A 116 -8.72 1.17 8.60
N GLN A 117 -7.45 0.80 8.51
CA GLN A 117 -6.55 1.29 7.47
C GLN A 117 -5.88 0.12 6.73
N LEU A 118 -5.67 0.33 5.44
CA LEU A 118 -4.87 -0.51 4.57
C LEU A 118 -3.52 0.17 4.38
N VAL A 119 -2.44 -0.52 4.75
CA VAL A 119 -1.07 0.00 4.68
C VAL A 119 -0.30 -0.82 3.66
N GLN A 120 0.13 -0.21 2.56
CA GLN A 120 0.99 -0.89 1.58
C GLN A 120 2.43 -0.92 2.06
N PHE A 121 3.08 -2.08 1.94
CA PHE A 121 4.45 -2.28 2.34
C PHE A 121 5.41 -1.48 1.45
N GLY A 122 6.52 -1.01 2.03
CA GLY A 122 7.70 -0.67 1.25
C GLY A 122 8.39 -1.97 0.84
N GLU A 123 8.34 -2.31 -0.44
CA GLU A 123 8.89 -3.57 -0.96
C GLU A 123 10.20 -3.35 -1.73
N TYR A 124 11.20 -4.17 -1.42
CA TYR A 124 12.52 -4.07 -2.01
C TYR A 124 13.11 -5.45 -2.25
N PHE A 125 14.01 -5.58 -3.23
CA PHE A 125 14.86 -6.76 -3.30
C PHE A 125 15.91 -6.74 -2.17
N SER A 126 16.58 -5.60 -1.98
CA SER A 126 17.41 -5.28 -0.82
C SER A 126 17.33 -3.78 -0.56
N ALA A 127 17.38 -3.37 0.71
CA ALA A 127 17.30 -1.99 1.13
C ALA A 127 18.48 -1.57 2.03
N THR A 128 18.97 -0.35 1.85
CA THR A 128 19.88 0.34 2.79
C THR A 128 19.12 1.50 3.41
N VAL A 129 18.97 1.51 4.72
CA VAL A 129 18.48 2.68 5.45
C VAL A 129 19.61 3.69 5.53
N VAL A 130 19.57 4.74 4.71
CA VAL A 130 20.63 5.77 4.62
C VAL A 130 20.32 7.02 5.43
N ASP A 131 19.05 7.22 5.76
CA ASP A 131 18.54 8.20 6.71
C ASP A 131 17.27 7.62 7.34
N THR A 132 16.77 8.24 8.41
CA THR A 132 15.70 7.74 9.25
C THR A 132 14.47 7.37 8.43
N VAL A 133 14.08 6.10 8.47
CA VAL A 133 12.76 5.64 8.02
C VAL A 133 11.79 5.86 9.17
N LYS A 134 10.71 6.61 8.95
CA LYS A 134 9.77 7.00 10.00
C LYS A 134 8.32 6.68 9.64
N ALA A 135 7.52 6.35 10.64
CA ALA A 135 6.08 6.26 10.48
C ALA A 135 5.48 7.64 10.17
N MET A 136 4.43 7.71 9.35
CA MET A 136 3.48 8.81 9.46
C MET A 136 2.90 8.78 10.88
N SER A 137 2.87 9.89 11.61
CA SER A 137 2.25 9.92 12.94
C SER A 137 0.76 9.58 12.86
N TRP A 138 0.24 8.88 13.86
CA TRP A 138 -1.19 8.59 13.98
C TRP A 138 -2.03 9.87 13.96
N ASP A 139 -3.02 9.89 13.08
CA ASP A 139 -4.08 10.90 13.03
C ASP A 139 -5.41 10.23 13.41
N SER A 140 -5.91 10.53 14.61
CA SER A 140 -7.18 9.97 15.10
C SER A 140 -8.40 10.41 14.29
N VAL A 141 -8.36 11.57 13.63
CA VAL A 141 -9.46 12.09 12.82
C VAL A 141 -9.53 11.30 11.52
N ALA A 142 -8.41 11.26 10.79
CA ALA A 142 -8.29 10.49 9.55
C ALA A 142 -8.43 8.98 9.79
N GLY A 143 -7.92 8.49 10.91
CA GLY A 143 -7.80 7.06 11.22
C GLY A 143 -6.61 6.40 10.52
N LEU A 144 -5.54 7.16 10.28
CA LEU A 144 -4.39 6.75 9.46
C LEU A 144 -3.07 6.99 10.19
N GLY A 145 -2.03 6.26 9.78
CA GLY A 145 -0.67 6.40 10.29
C GLY A 145 -0.36 5.48 11.47
N GLY A 146 0.79 5.71 12.09
CA GLY A 146 1.31 4.96 13.21
C GLY A 146 1.87 3.59 12.87
N VAL A 147 2.10 3.27 11.59
CA VAL A 147 2.58 1.97 11.13
C VAL A 147 3.77 2.11 10.18
N ILE A 148 4.81 1.29 10.36
CA ILE A 148 5.86 1.03 9.36
C ILE A 148 5.75 -0.44 8.95
N ALA A 149 5.67 -0.72 7.65
CA ALA A 149 5.66 -2.08 7.12
C ALA A 149 6.67 -2.20 5.97
N ILE A 150 7.70 -3.02 6.14
CA ILE A 150 8.77 -3.17 5.14
C ILE A 150 8.94 -4.65 4.81
N TYR A 151 9.04 -4.93 3.52
CA TYR A 151 9.43 -6.24 2.99
C TYR A 151 10.71 -6.07 2.17
N ALA A 152 11.71 -6.90 2.47
CA ALA A 152 12.89 -7.06 1.64
C ALA A 152 13.08 -8.55 1.34
N GLU A 153 13.28 -8.91 0.08
CA GLU A 153 13.53 -10.31 -0.30
C GLU A 153 14.84 -10.83 0.32
N GLU A 154 15.89 -9.99 0.28
CA GLU A 154 17.20 -10.32 0.82
C GLU A 154 17.54 -9.46 2.05
N ASN A 155 18.21 -8.32 1.86
CA ASN A 155 18.86 -7.59 2.95
C ASN A 155 18.12 -6.31 3.33
N ILE A 156 18.04 -6.03 4.62
CA ILE A 156 17.89 -4.67 5.17
C ILE A 156 19.19 -4.32 5.89
N THR A 157 19.91 -3.30 5.41
CA THR A 157 21.10 -2.77 6.05
C THR A 157 20.76 -1.47 6.77
N LEU A 158 21.05 -1.40 8.07
CA LEU A 158 20.80 -0.23 8.90
C LEU A 158 22.07 0.64 8.99
N ASN A 159 22.11 1.76 8.25
CA ASN A 159 23.06 2.87 8.44
C ASN A 159 22.40 4.12 9.05
N ALA A 160 21.10 4.03 9.32
CA ALA A 160 20.31 4.97 10.08
C ALA A 160 19.11 4.22 10.69
N PRO A 161 18.35 4.84 11.63
CA PRO A 161 17.31 4.12 12.36
C PRO A 161 16.01 3.92 11.56
N ILE A 162 15.26 2.87 11.94
CA ILE A 162 13.84 2.72 11.61
C ILE A 162 13.03 3.10 12.85
N TYR A 163 12.23 4.16 12.77
CA TYR A 163 11.73 4.90 13.93
C TYR A 163 10.21 5.11 13.87
N ALA A 164 9.49 4.48 14.78
CA ALA A 164 8.06 4.68 15.05
C ALA A 164 7.83 5.19 16.49
N ASP A 165 8.81 5.88 17.09
CA ASP A 165 8.61 6.40 18.45
C ASP A 165 7.63 7.58 18.43
N SER A 166 6.78 7.66 19.47
CA SER A 166 5.77 8.71 19.64
C SER A 166 4.79 8.87 18.46
N SER A 167 4.69 7.87 17.58
CA SER A 167 3.81 7.89 16.39
C SER A 167 2.49 7.14 16.59
N GLY A 168 2.25 6.59 17.78
CA GLY A 168 1.03 5.88 18.18
C GLY A 168 -0.06 6.79 18.73
N TYR A 169 -0.91 6.27 19.63
CA TYR A 169 -2.05 7.02 20.15
C TYR A 169 -1.63 8.33 20.83
N ALA A 170 -2.40 9.39 20.59
CA ALA A 170 -2.06 10.72 21.08
C ALA A 170 -2.15 10.78 22.61
N GLY A 171 -1.23 11.51 23.24
CA GLY A 171 -1.33 11.85 24.65
C GLY A 171 -2.43 12.88 24.93
N GLY A 172 -2.82 12.99 26.20
CA GLY A 172 -3.80 13.96 26.65
C GLY A 172 -3.32 15.38 26.38
N VAL A 173 -4.18 16.20 25.78
CA VAL A 173 -3.87 17.58 25.41
C VAL A 173 -3.77 18.45 26.67
N TYR A 174 -2.88 19.44 26.65
CA TYR A 174 -2.84 20.46 27.70
C TYR A 174 -4.13 21.27 27.75
N TYR A 175 -4.62 21.56 28.96
CA TYR A 175 -5.74 22.47 29.16
C TYR A 175 -5.57 23.26 30.46
N SER A 176 -5.56 24.59 30.35
CA SER A 176 -5.53 25.46 31.52
C SER A 176 -6.93 25.57 32.11
N ASN A 177 -7.05 25.17 33.37
CA ASN A 177 -8.27 25.27 34.16
C ASN A 177 -8.29 26.58 34.95
N SER A 178 -9.46 27.07 35.36
CA SER A 178 -9.55 28.19 36.33
C SER A 178 -9.71 27.68 37.77
N GLY A 179 -9.26 26.44 38.02
CA GLY A 179 -9.46 25.69 39.26
C GLY A 179 -8.93 26.42 40.49
N THR A 180 -9.80 26.68 41.46
CA THR A 180 -9.43 26.89 42.86
C THR A 180 -9.75 25.63 43.64
N CYS A 181 -9.11 25.47 44.79
CA CYS A 181 -9.45 24.40 45.70
C CYS A 181 -9.45 24.94 47.13
N ASN A 182 -10.50 24.59 47.89
CA ASN A 182 -10.69 24.98 49.27
C ASN A 182 -11.47 23.88 50.03
N ILE A 183 -11.55 23.97 51.35
CA ILE A 183 -12.16 22.95 52.20
C ILE A 183 -13.67 22.75 51.98
N VAL A 184 -14.36 23.70 51.33
CA VAL A 184 -15.82 23.71 51.12
C VAL A 184 -16.21 23.23 49.71
N GLN A 185 -15.32 23.39 48.73
CA GLN A 185 -15.48 22.94 47.35
C GLN A 185 -14.45 21.83 47.09
N SER A 186 -14.84 20.60 47.43
CA SER A 186 -13.99 19.41 47.33
C SER A 186 -13.53 19.17 45.89
N ALA A 187 -12.25 18.81 45.76
CA ALA A 187 -11.58 18.65 44.48
C ALA A 187 -12.21 17.51 43.66
N GLY A 188 -12.46 17.72 42.36
CA GLY A 188 -13.14 16.76 41.50
C GLY A 188 -12.61 15.33 41.66
N THR A 189 -13.38 14.43 42.29
CA THR A 189 -12.96 13.05 42.61
C THR A 189 -13.39 12.01 41.58
N GLY A 190 -14.14 12.42 40.56
CA GLY A 190 -14.71 11.58 39.54
C GLY A 190 -13.67 10.95 38.62
N PHE A 191 -14.02 9.84 38.01
CA PHE A 191 -13.23 9.14 37.01
C PHE A 191 -13.45 9.68 35.60
N VAL A 192 -14.54 10.42 35.39
CA VAL A 192 -14.88 10.99 34.09
C VAL A 192 -15.53 12.36 34.23
N TYR A 193 -15.09 13.29 33.39
CA TYR A 193 -15.66 14.63 33.23
C TYR A 193 -15.77 15.01 31.76
N ASN A 194 -16.68 15.93 31.47
CA ASN A 194 -16.69 16.70 30.23
C ASN A 194 -15.98 18.03 30.50
N ILE A 195 -14.77 18.19 29.96
CA ILE A 195 -13.94 19.37 30.24
C ILE A 195 -14.55 20.69 29.70
N THR A 196 -15.48 20.66 28.75
CA THR A 196 -16.13 21.85 28.19
C THR A 196 -17.51 22.14 28.81
N ALA A 197 -18.14 21.17 29.46
CA ALA A 197 -19.52 21.31 29.97
C ALA A 197 -19.64 21.30 31.50
N THR A 198 -18.74 20.61 32.21
CA THR A 198 -18.59 20.83 33.65
C THR A 198 -17.72 22.07 33.84
N SER A 199 -17.99 22.89 34.86
CA SER A 199 -17.10 24.01 35.17
C SER A 199 -15.65 23.54 35.11
N ASN A 200 -14.83 24.30 34.38
CA ASN A 200 -13.40 24.19 34.06
C ASN A 200 -12.45 23.98 35.27
N LEU A 201 -12.86 23.17 36.24
CA LEU A 201 -12.36 23.10 37.61
C LEU A 201 -12.00 21.67 38.04
N ASN A 202 -12.23 20.63 37.23
CA ASN A 202 -12.30 19.26 37.77
C ASN A 202 -11.23 18.27 37.28
N GLY A 203 -10.68 18.42 36.07
CA GLY A 203 -9.66 17.48 35.58
C GLY A 203 -9.07 17.80 34.21
N ALA A 204 -8.02 17.05 33.86
CA ALA A 204 -7.28 17.17 32.61
C ALA A 204 -7.67 16.09 31.60
N TYR A 205 -7.30 16.30 30.34
CA TYR A 205 -7.57 15.36 29.25
C TYR A 205 -6.88 14.00 29.48
N LYS A 206 -7.59 12.94 29.12
CA LYS A 206 -7.08 11.56 29.08
C LYS A 206 -6.23 11.36 27.83
N GLY A 207 -5.33 10.39 27.87
CA GLY A 207 -4.64 9.88 26.68
C GLY A 207 -5.58 9.07 25.79
N GLU A 208 -5.30 9.09 24.49
CA GLU A 208 -6.02 8.31 23.50
C GLU A 208 -5.72 6.80 23.65
N SER A 209 -6.67 5.97 23.26
CA SER A 209 -6.61 4.52 23.39
C SER A 209 -7.32 3.79 22.24
N VAL A 210 -7.32 2.47 22.31
CA VAL A 210 -8.08 1.58 21.40
C VAL A 210 -9.61 1.76 21.48
N ALA A 211 -10.12 2.47 22.48
CA ALA A 211 -11.54 2.76 22.63
C ALA A 211 -11.89 4.14 22.03
N ASN A 212 -13.11 4.28 21.52
CA ASN A 212 -13.65 5.57 21.12
C ASN A 212 -14.23 6.27 22.35
N ILE A 213 -13.62 7.38 22.76
CA ILE A 213 -14.04 8.14 23.94
C ILE A 213 -14.88 9.33 23.48
N SER A 214 -16.08 9.45 24.04
CA SER A 214 -16.95 10.60 23.76
C SER A 214 -16.34 11.88 24.32
N SER A 215 -16.64 13.02 23.69
CA SER A 215 -16.25 14.34 24.20
C SER A 215 -16.80 14.62 25.61
N ALA A 216 -17.91 13.98 25.99
CA ALA A 216 -18.48 14.06 27.33
C ALA A 216 -17.64 13.34 28.41
N GLN A 217 -16.64 12.56 28.00
CA GLN A 217 -15.88 11.68 28.86
C GLN A 217 -14.36 11.78 28.66
N ASN A 218 -13.90 12.85 28.02
CA ASN A 218 -12.52 13.03 27.57
C ASN A 218 -11.53 13.45 28.67
N ALA A 219 -12.01 13.73 29.89
CA ALA A 219 -11.17 14.22 30.98
C ALA A 219 -11.38 13.46 32.30
N ALA A 220 -10.52 13.77 33.28
CA ALA A 220 -10.44 13.19 34.63
C ALA A 220 -9.59 11.91 34.75
N LYS A 221 -9.47 11.41 35.99
CA LYS A 221 -8.52 10.34 36.38
C LYS A 221 -8.77 8.95 35.83
N GLY A 222 -9.95 8.61 35.36
CA GLY A 222 -10.20 7.29 34.80
C GLY A 222 -9.37 7.04 33.53
N ALA A 223 -8.66 5.91 33.45
CA ALA A 223 -7.88 5.52 32.29
C ALA A 223 -8.76 4.82 31.26
N PRO A 224 -8.94 5.33 30.04
CA PRO A 224 -9.78 4.69 29.02
C PRO A 224 -9.01 3.56 28.33
N ALA A 225 -9.30 2.29 28.65
CA ALA A 225 -8.53 1.14 28.17
C ALA A 225 -7.03 1.36 28.36
N ASN A 226 -6.23 1.31 27.30
CA ASN A 226 -4.79 1.48 27.36
C ASN A 226 -4.31 2.94 27.36
N GLY A 227 -5.20 3.93 27.28
CA GLY A 227 -4.86 5.34 27.45
C GLY A 227 -4.74 5.71 28.93
N GLY A 228 -3.81 6.60 29.28
CA GLY A 228 -3.64 7.11 30.63
C GLY A 228 -4.77 8.06 31.05
N GLY A 229 -5.20 8.00 32.31
CA GLY A 229 -6.14 8.96 32.86
C GLY A 229 -5.52 10.34 33.07
N GLY A 230 -6.28 11.41 32.89
CA GLY A 230 -5.81 12.77 33.18
C GLY A 230 -5.75 13.04 34.69
N GLY A 231 -4.98 14.03 35.12
CA GLY A 231 -4.99 14.46 36.51
C GLY A 231 -6.30 15.17 36.89
N ASN A 232 -6.82 14.92 38.10
CA ASN A 232 -7.94 15.70 38.61
C ASN A 232 -7.48 16.96 39.34
N ASN A 233 -8.46 17.85 39.59
CA ASN A 233 -8.28 18.94 40.51
C ASN A 233 -7.92 18.41 41.92
N HIS A 234 -7.01 19.02 42.67
CA HIS A 234 -6.18 20.16 42.31
C HIS A 234 -4.76 19.73 41.94
N ASN A 235 -4.32 20.03 40.71
CA ASN A 235 -2.93 19.86 40.26
C ASN A 235 -2.35 18.46 40.47
N ASN A 236 -3.19 17.44 40.31
CA ASN A 236 -2.72 16.07 40.26
C ASN A 236 -2.19 15.75 38.85
N SER A 237 -1.28 14.79 38.77
CA SER A 237 -0.58 14.45 37.54
C SER A 237 -1.28 13.36 36.74
N GLY A 238 -1.01 13.29 35.45
CA GLY A 238 -1.55 12.30 34.53
C GLY A 238 -0.94 10.91 34.71
N GLY A 239 -1.72 9.87 34.42
CA GLY A 239 -1.25 8.49 34.39
C GLY A 239 -0.56 8.15 33.07
N GLY A 240 0.38 7.20 33.10
CA GLY A 240 1.07 6.72 31.91
C GLY A 240 0.18 5.83 31.04
N GLY A 241 0.42 5.84 29.73
CA GLY A 241 -0.23 4.95 28.78
C GLY A 241 0.21 3.49 28.93
N ALA A 242 -0.52 2.58 28.29
CA ALA A 242 -0.28 1.14 28.33
C ALA A 242 -0.25 0.49 26.95
N ASN A 243 0.30 -0.71 26.91
CA ASN A 243 0.21 -1.65 25.80
C ASN A 243 -0.27 -3.01 26.36
N LEU A 244 0.49 -4.09 26.20
CA LEU A 244 0.15 -5.40 26.78
C LEU A 244 0.41 -5.51 28.30
N THR A 245 1.06 -4.50 28.87
CA THR A 245 1.25 -4.34 30.31
C THR A 245 0.80 -2.96 30.76
N ALA A 246 0.54 -2.79 32.05
CA ALA A 246 -0.05 -1.57 32.58
C ALA A 246 0.95 -0.40 32.64
N GLY A 247 0.45 0.82 32.45
CA GLY A 247 1.21 2.04 32.70
C GLY A 247 1.40 2.30 34.20
N GLY A 248 2.04 3.41 34.53
CA GLY A 248 2.20 3.92 35.89
C GLY A 248 1.08 4.88 36.27
N ASN A 249 0.64 4.85 37.52
CA ASN A 249 -0.24 5.88 38.06
C ASN A 249 0.50 7.22 38.15
N GLY A 250 -0.22 8.33 37.95
CA GLY A 250 0.31 9.66 38.20
C GLY A 250 0.58 9.92 39.68
N GLY A 251 1.37 10.94 39.97
CA GLY A 251 1.57 11.47 41.31
C GLY A 251 0.44 12.40 41.74
N GLY A 252 0.20 12.45 43.05
CA GLY A 252 -0.88 13.22 43.65
C GLY A 252 -0.41 14.56 44.21
N ASN A 253 -1.35 15.48 44.40
CA ASN A 253 -1.10 16.70 45.16
C ASN A 253 -1.04 16.38 46.66
N SER A 254 0.09 16.71 47.28
CA SER A 254 0.37 16.48 48.70
C SER A 254 0.62 17.79 49.47
N SER A 255 0.25 18.93 48.88
CA SER A 255 0.36 20.27 49.49
C SER A 255 -0.25 20.29 50.90
N GLY A 256 0.42 20.94 51.84
CA GLY A 256 0.00 21.06 53.24
C GLY A 256 -0.55 22.45 53.60
N GLY A 257 -0.89 22.63 54.87
CA GLY A 257 -1.42 23.90 55.40
C GLY A 257 -2.93 24.13 55.21
N PRO A 258 -3.50 25.20 55.80
CA PRO A 258 -4.94 25.48 55.81
C PRO A 258 -5.54 25.83 54.43
N THR A 259 -4.69 26.16 53.45
CA THR A 259 -5.05 26.38 52.04
C THR A 259 -4.61 25.23 51.13
N GLY A 260 -4.02 24.17 51.69
CA GLY A 260 -3.48 23.03 50.96
C GLY A 260 -4.57 22.06 50.53
N CYS A 261 -4.55 21.67 49.26
CA CYS A 261 -5.49 20.72 48.69
C CYS A 261 -4.94 19.31 48.71
N ASN A 262 -5.02 18.68 49.88
CA ASN A 262 -4.59 17.30 50.06
C ASN A 262 -5.65 16.34 49.49
N VAL A 263 -5.44 15.91 48.24
CA VAL A 263 -6.26 14.89 47.59
C VAL A 263 -5.39 13.78 47.03
N SER A 264 -4.86 12.96 47.94
CA SER A 264 -3.90 11.88 47.65
C SER A 264 -4.36 10.82 46.64
N ASN A 265 -5.64 10.77 46.25
CA ASN A 265 -6.20 9.75 45.35
C ASN A 265 -6.85 10.33 44.07
N ASN A 266 -6.44 11.53 43.67
CA ASN A 266 -6.94 12.25 42.49
C ASN A 266 -5.96 12.30 41.31
N TYR A 267 -4.84 11.58 41.41
CA TYR A 267 -3.94 11.35 40.29
C TYR A 267 -4.58 10.53 39.17
N GLY A 268 -4.11 10.76 37.95
CA GLY A 268 -4.49 10.02 36.76
C GLY A 268 -4.16 8.54 36.91
N ARG A 269 -5.14 7.68 36.64
CA ARG A 269 -4.94 6.23 36.67
C ARG A 269 -4.08 5.79 35.50
N ALA A 270 -3.26 4.77 35.73
CA ALA A 270 -2.51 4.09 34.70
C ALA A 270 -3.42 3.55 33.59
N GLY A 271 -2.95 3.66 32.34
CA GLY A 271 -3.48 2.86 31.23
C GLY A 271 -3.47 1.38 31.59
N LYS A 272 -4.49 0.66 31.12
CA LYS A 272 -4.72 -0.75 31.44
C LYS A 272 -4.08 -1.65 30.37
N ALA A 273 -3.53 -2.77 30.82
CA ALA A 273 -2.98 -3.80 29.96
C ALA A 273 -4.05 -4.35 29.01
N LEU A 274 -3.71 -4.47 27.73
CA LEU A 274 -4.54 -5.16 26.72
C LEU A 274 -4.13 -6.62 26.60
N SER A 275 -5.08 -7.46 26.15
CA SER A 275 -4.78 -8.84 25.76
C SER A 275 -4.48 -8.91 24.27
N SER A 276 -3.37 -9.54 23.89
CA SER A 276 -3.04 -9.82 22.48
C SER A 276 -3.75 -11.05 21.92
N TRP A 277 -4.50 -11.80 22.74
CA TRP A 277 -5.16 -13.05 22.33
C TRP A 277 -4.19 -14.05 21.68
N ALA A 278 -3.07 -14.31 22.38
CA ALA A 278 -1.95 -15.09 21.87
C ALA A 278 -1.36 -14.52 20.56
N GLY A 279 -1.31 -13.19 20.46
CA GLY A 279 -0.75 -12.46 19.32
C GLY A 279 -1.69 -12.31 18.11
N LYS A 280 -2.97 -12.71 18.22
CA LYS A 280 -4.04 -12.41 17.23
C LYS A 280 -4.32 -10.92 17.07
N LYS A 281 -3.95 -10.12 18.07
CA LYS A 281 -4.15 -8.67 18.08
C LYS A 281 -2.87 -7.94 18.42
N ILE A 282 -2.65 -6.82 17.73
CA ILE A 282 -1.48 -5.95 17.89
C ILE A 282 -1.96 -4.52 18.16
N PHE A 283 -1.17 -3.75 18.92
CA PHE A 283 -1.59 -2.41 19.33
C PHE A 283 -0.43 -1.41 19.28
N MET A 284 -0.74 -0.19 18.85
CA MET A 284 0.10 0.96 19.19
C MET A 284 0.08 1.18 20.70
N GLY A 285 1.12 1.83 21.22
CA GLY A 285 1.12 2.30 22.59
C GLY A 285 -0.02 3.29 22.84
N GLY A 286 -0.66 3.19 24.00
CA GLY A 286 -1.63 4.18 24.46
C GLY A 286 -0.94 5.49 24.83
N GLY A 287 -1.65 6.61 24.63
CA GLY A 287 -1.16 7.92 25.05
C GLY A 287 -1.21 8.07 26.57
N GLY A 288 -0.28 8.83 27.15
CA GLY A 288 -0.34 9.24 28.55
C GLY A 288 -1.43 10.29 28.79
N GLY A 289 -1.92 10.43 30.02
CA GLY A 289 -2.86 11.49 30.40
C GLY A 289 -2.16 12.82 30.66
N ALA A 290 -2.87 13.93 30.47
CA ALA A 290 -2.37 15.26 30.84
C ALA A 290 -2.44 15.47 32.36
N GLY A 291 -1.60 16.36 32.89
CA GLY A 291 -1.69 16.82 34.26
C GLY A 291 -2.67 17.98 34.43
N HIS A 292 -3.32 18.07 35.59
CA HIS A 292 -4.18 19.22 35.89
C HIS A 292 -3.34 20.49 36.07
N SER A 293 -3.74 21.56 35.40
CA SER A 293 -2.98 22.83 35.37
C SER A 293 -3.92 24.02 35.55
N ASN A 294 -3.53 25.02 36.35
CA ASN A 294 -4.31 26.24 36.55
C ASN A 294 -3.50 27.54 36.58
N ASN A 295 -2.16 27.46 36.57
CA ASN A 295 -1.32 28.66 36.68
C ASN A 295 -0.98 29.29 35.32
N GLY A 296 -1.53 28.77 34.20
CA GLY A 296 -1.41 29.34 32.85
C GLY A 296 0.02 29.48 32.29
N GLY A 297 1.01 28.89 32.96
CA GLY A 297 2.42 29.24 32.76
C GLY A 297 3.14 28.55 31.62
N THR A 298 2.76 27.33 31.22
CA THR A 298 3.52 26.57 30.22
C THR A 298 2.71 25.50 29.50
N ALA A 299 2.93 25.32 28.19
CA ALA A 299 2.31 24.28 27.35
C ALA A 299 2.91 22.87 27.57
N PHE A 300 3.47 22.57 28.74
CA PHE A 300 4.23 21.33 28.97
C PHE A 300 3.43 20.24 29.68
N ASN A 301 2.23 20.44 30.21
CA ASN A 301 1.56 19.41 31.02
C ASN A 301 0.78 18.36 30.20
N TYR A 302 1.12 18.17 28.93
CA TYR A 302 0.51 17.18 28.04
C TYR A 302 0.99 15.76 28.35
N GLY A 303 0.17 14.77 28.04
CA GLY A 303 0.59 13.37 28.06
C GLY A 303 1.47 13.03 26.86
N GLY A 304 2.40 12.11 27.03
CA GLY A 304 3.24 11.62 25.93
C GLY A 304 2.46 10.73 24.96
N ASN A 305 2.75 10.84 23.66
CA ASN A 305 2.16 9.95 22.64
C ASN A 305 2.70 8.53 22.79
N GLY A 306 1.90 7.51 22.46
CA GLY A 306 2.40 6.13 22.41
C GLY A 306 3.34 5.86 21.22
N GLY A 307 4.06 4.75 21.25
CA GLY A 307 4.83 4.25 20.12
C GLY A 307 3.95 3.58 19.05
N GLY A 308 4.39 3.60 17.80
CA GLY A 308 3.68 3.01 16.66
C GLY A 308 3.81 1.50 16.52
N LEU A 309 3.46 1.00 15.34
CA LEU A 309 3.64 -0.38 14.90
C LEU A 309 4.81 -0.44 13.91
N ILE A 310 5.67 -1.43 14.04
CA ILE A 310 6.69 -1.78 13.04
C ILE A 310 6.51 -3.24 12.65
N PHE A 311 6.46 -3.51 11.35
CA PHE A 311 6.52 -4.85 10.78
C PHE A 311 7.69 -4.91 9.79
N ILE A 312 8.67 -5.77 10.05
CA ILE A 312 9.81 -5.98 9.17
C ILE A 312 9.84 -7.44 8.73
N TRP A 313 9.82 -7.65 7.42
CA TRP A 313 10.05 -8.94 6.79
C TRP A 313 11.33 -8.87 5.95
N ALA A 314 12.36 -9.63 6.32
CA ALA A 314 13.59 -9.73 5.54
C ALA A 314 14.28 -11.09 5.69
N ASN A 315 15.07 -11.51 4.71
CA ASN A 315 15.95 -12.67 4.91
C ASN A 315 17.08 -12.31 5.89
N ASN A 316 17.74 -11.17 5.68
CA ASN A 316 18.87 -10.73 6.50
C ASN A 316 18.67 -9.30 7.01
N LEU A 317 18.87 -9.10 8.31
CA LEU A 317 19.04 -7.78 8.92
C LEU A 317 20.53 -7.58 9.23
N ILE A 318 21.13 -6.57 8.61
CA ILE A 318 22.53 -6.19 8.80
C ILE A 318 22.55 -4.90 9.63
N GLY A 319 22.91 -5.00 10.90
CA GLY A 319 22.98 -3.88 11.83
C GLY A 319 24.37 -3.25 11.88
N ASN A 320 24.47 -1.93 11.70
CA ASN A 320 25.73 -1.19 11.83
C ASN A 320 25.75 -0.27 13.07
N ASN A 321 25.29 -0.79 14.22
CA ASN A 321 25.06 -0.07 15.49
C ASN A 321 23.84 0.87 15.50
N ASP A 322 22.94 0.70 14.54
CA ASP A 322 21.68 1.44 14.46
C ASP A 322 20.51 0.72 15.15
N SER A 323 19.37 1.40 15.20
CA SER A 323 18.19 0.95 15.95
C SER A 323 16.92 0.81 15.13
N ILE A 324 16.08 -0.11 15.59
CA ILE A 324 14.66 -0.20 15.23
C ILE A 324 13.87 0.11 16.50
N SER A 325 13.04 1.15 16.48
CA SER A 325 12.42 1.65 17.69
C SER A 325 10.94 2.01 17.54
N ALA A 326 10.14 1.69 18.55
CA ALA A 326 8.75 2.09 18.70
C ALA A 326 8.49 2.56 20.13
N ASN A 327 9.32 3.46 20.65
CA ASN A 327 9.23 3.94 22.03
C ASN A 327 8.05 4.90 22.24
N GLY A 328 7.49 4.92 23.45
CA GLY A 328 6.54 5.93 23.88
C GLY A 328 7.21 7.27 24.17
N GLY A 329 6.48 8.36 23.94
CA GLY A 329 6.92 9.73 24.20
C GLY A 329 6.86 10.09 25.68
N MET A 330 7.75 10.99 26.09
CA MET A 330 7.78 11.52 27.45
C MET A 330 6.54 12.39 27.73
N GLY A 331 5.96 12.25 28.93
CA GLY A 331 4.95 13.17 29.42
C GLY A 331 5.60 14.50 29.77
N GLY A 332 4.97 15.61 29.44
CA GLY A 332 5.65 16.88 29.63
C GLY A 332 5.62 17.36 31.10
N ALA A 333 6.63 18.15 31.44
CA ALA A 333 6.89 18.63 32.80
C ALA A 333 5.89 19.70 33.26
N SER A 334 5.90 20.02 34.55
CA SER A 334 5.08 21.08 35.14
C SER A 334 5.86 21.94 36.12
N GLN A 335 5.42 23.19 36.27
CA GLN A 335 5.84 24.09 37.36
C GLN A 335 4.60 24.49 38.18
N SER A 336 4.62 24.15 39.46
CA SER A 336 3.56 24.35 40.45
C SER A 336 2.17 23.81 40.05
N ASP A 337 2.15 22.82 39.15
CA ASP A 337 0.98 22.17 38.54
C ASP A 337 1.20 20.64 38.44
N GLY A 338 0.19 19.87 38.01
CA GLY A 338 0.36 18.44 37.75
C GLY A 338 1.07 18.19 36.42
N ALA A 339 2.00 17.24 36.39
CA ALA A 339 2.76 16.85 35.19
C ALA A 339 2.02 15.82 34.33
N GLY A 340 2.41 15.69 33.06
CA GLY A 340 1.84 14.72 32.13
C GLY A 340 2.39 13.30 32.31
N GLY A 341 1.58 12.28 32.05
CA GLY A 341 2.03 10.89 32.02
C GLY A 341 2.74 10.53 30.71
N GLY A 342 3.68 9.58 30.76
CA GLY A 342 4.39 9.08 29.58
C GLY A 342 3.53 8.17 28.71
N GLY A 343 3.75 8.18 27.40
CA GLY A 343 3.10 7.25 26.46
C GLY A 343 3.70 5.85 26.54
N ALA A 344 2.94 4.82 26.21
CA ALA A 344 3.46 3.45 26.18
C ALA A 344 4.31 3.16 24.94
N GLY A 345 5.19 2.17 25.04
CA GLY A 345 5.85 1.58 23.87
C GLY A 345 4.85 0.93 22.91
N GLY A 346 5.21 0.90 21.64
CA GLY A 346 4.46 0.33 20.54
C GLY A 346 4.63 -1.17 20.36
N THR A 347 4.34 -1.69 19.17
CA THR A 347 4.56 -3.10 18.83
C THR A 347 5.55 -3.23 17.67
N ILE A 348 6.52 -4.13 17.79
CA ILE A 348 7.48 -4.46 16.72
C ILE A 348 7.32 -5.94 16.38
N ILE A 349 7.14 -6.26 15.11
CA ILE A 349 7.11 -7.63 14.59
C ILE A 349 8.29 -7.80 13.63
N MET A 350 9.14 -8.76 13.95
CA MET A 350 10.34 -9.11 13.20
C MET A 350 10.16 -10.49 12.59
N HIS A 351 9.85 -10.52 11.30
CA HIS A 351 9.93 -11.70 10.46
C HIS A 351 11.27 -11.71 9.72
N VAL A 352 12.34 -11.98 10.48
CA VAL A 352 13.72 -11.96 9.97
C VAL A 352 14.40 -13.29 10.22
N THR A 353 15.06 -13.84 9.21
CA THR A 353 15.76 -15.13 9.31
C THR A 353 17.12 -14.98 9.97
N ASN A 354 17.95 -14.05 9.49
CA ASN A 354 19.34 -13.88 9.94
C ASN A 354 19.61 -12.46 10.45
N TYR A 355 20.38 -12.39 11.54
CA TYR A 355 20.84 -11.13 12.13
C TYR A 355 22.37 -11.10 12.08
N THR A 356 22.93 -10.03 11.52
CA THR A 356 24.38 -9.83 11.44
C THR A 356 24.73 -8.41 11.88
N GLY A 357 25.90 -8.24 12.48
CA GLY A 357 26.29 -6.96 13.06
C GLY A 357 25.47 -6.60 14.32
N ASN A 358 25.65 -5.38 14.81
CA ASN A 358 24.99 -4.92 16.03
C ASN A 358 23.73 -4.11 15.68
N VAL A 359 22.59 -4.49 16.28
CA VAL A 359 21.32 -3.77 16.15
C VAL A 359 20.67 -3.65 17.52
N THR A 360 20.03 -2.52 17.77
CA THR A 360 19.22 -2.29 18.97
C THR A 360 17.74 -2.25 18.61
N ILE A 361 16.92 -3.12 19.21
CA ILE A 361 15.47 -3.16 18.99
C ILE A 361 14.75 -2.70 20.27
N THR A 362 14.00 -1.60 20.22
CA THR A 362 13.42 -0.98 21.42
C THR A 362 11.93 -0.66 21.31
N ALA A 363 11.17 -1.02 22.34
CA ALA A 363 9.77 -0.62 22.51
C ALA A 363 9.55 -0.24 23.98
N ARG A 364 10.20 0.85 24.41
CA ARG A 364 10.18 1.34 25.79
C ARG A 364 8.99 2.26 26.06
N GLY A 365 8.54 2.30 27.29
CA GLY A 365 7.61 3.33 27.74
C GLY A 365 8.31 4.68 27.91
N GLY A 366 7.59 5.75 27.62
CA GLY A 366 8.05 7.12 27.87
C GLY A 366 8.02 7.43 29.36
N ALA A 367 8.97 8.24 29.83
CA ALA A 367 8.99 8.70 31.22
C ALA A 367 7.81 9.64 31.51
N GLY A 368 7.31 9.61 32.75
CA GLY A 368 6.39 10.63 33.24
C GLY A 368 7.08 11.99 33.38
N GLY A 369 6.31 13.06 33.20
CA GLY A 369 6.80 14.43 33.34
C GLY A 369 7.20 14.73 34.77
N GLN A 370 8.27 15.49 34.93
CA GLN A 370 8.73 15.98 36.23
C GLN A 370 7.80 17.11 36.70
N SER A 371 7.56 17.19 38.01
CA SER A 371 6.89 18.33 38.63
C SER A 371 7.90 19.14 39.44
N ASP A 372 7.92 20.45 39.25
CA ASP A 372 8.71 21.39 40.05
C ASP A 372 7.75 22.23 40.90
N ASP A 373 7.96 22.31 42.21
CA ASP A 373 7.10 23.13 43.08
C ASP A 373 7.37 24.64 42.95
N GLY A 374 8.46 25.04 42.30
CA GLY A 374 8.85 26.44 42.13
C GLY A 374 9.34 27.11 43.42
N LEU A 375 9.81 26.32 44.41
CA LEU A 375 10.24 26.77 45.73
C LEU A 375 9.14 27.48 46.53
N VAL A 376 7.87 27.14 46.27
CA VAL A 376 6.74 27.69 47.00
C VAL A 376 6.41 26.80 48.19
N GLY A 377 6.60 27.31 49.40
CA GLY A 377 6.38 26.57 50.65
C GLY A 377 4.98 25.92 50.73
N ALA A 378 4.95 24.70 51.26
CA ALA A 378 3.78 23.84 51.42
C ALA A 378 3.00 23.50 50.14
N ARG A 379 3.51 23.79 48.93
CA ARG A 379 2.91 23.38 47.65
C ARG A 379 3.69 22.21 47.06
N CYS A 380 3.08 21.04 47.00
CA CYS A 380 3.75 19.81 46.58
C CYS A 380 2.89 19.00 45.62
N PHE A 381 3.43 18.66 44.46
CA PHE A 381 2.74 18.01 43.36
C PHE A 381 3.59 16.83 42.90
N GLY A 382 3.06 15.60 42.90
CA GLY A 382 3.81 14.45 42.41
C GLY A 382 3.97 14.46 40.89
N GLY A 383 5.02 13.85 40.35
CA GLY A 383 5.26 13.79 38.90
C GLY A 383 4.30 12.86 38.14
N GLY A 384 4.38 12.84 36.80
CA GLY A 384 3.55 12.00 35.94
C GLY A 384 3.84 10.50 36.06
N GLY A 385 2.86 9.66 35.73
CA GLY A 385 3.07 8.21 35.65
C GLY A 385 3.88 7.84 34.40
N GLY A 386 4.80 6.88 34.51
CA GLY A 386 5.56 6.38 33.37
C GLY A 386 4.71 5.47 32.46
N GLY A 387 4.93 5.52 31.15
CA GLY A 387 4.26 4.63 30.20
C GLY A 387 4.76 3.18 30.32
N SER A 388 3.93 2.20 29.96
CA SER A 388 4.40 0.80 29.91
C SER A 388 5.37 0.57 28.77
N GLY A 389 6.18 -0.47 28.85
CA GLY A 389 6.84 -1.04 27.69
C GLY A 389 5.84 -1.58 26.67
N GLY A 390 6.32 -1.74 25.44
CA GLY A 390 5.60 -2.27 24.30
C GLY A 390 5.73 -3.79 24.13
N ALA A 391 5.44 -4.29 22.93
CA ALA A 391 5.56 -5.70 22.60
C ALA A 391 6.54 -5.91 21.43
N ILE A 392 7.41 -6.91 21.53
CA ILE A 392 8.32 -7.29 20.43
C ILE A 392 8.12 -8.77 20.10
N TYR A 393 7.79 -9.06 18.86
CA TYR A 393 7.52 -10.41 18.36
C TYR A 393 8.60 -10.83 17.35
N PHE A 394 9.18 -12.00 17.54
CA PHE A 394 10.07 -12.66 16.59
C PHE A 394 9.39 -13.91 16.05
N THR A 395 9.37 -14.08 14.73
CA THR A 395 8.78 -15.28 14.13
C THR A 395 9.65 -16.53 14.31
N GLY A 396 10.95 -16.34 14.51
CA GLY A 396 11.89 -17.38 14.94
C GLY A 396 12.23 -17.28 16.42
N ALA A 397 13.33 -17.90 16.82
CA ALA A 397 13.92 -17.71 18.13
C ALA A 397 14.31 -16.25 18.35
N THR A 398 14.30 -15.78 19.61
CA THR A 398 14.79 -14.45 19.96
C THR A 398 16.27 -14.32 19.56
N PRO A 399 16.64 -13.35 18.71
CA PRO A 399 18.02 -13.19 18.26
C PRO A 399 18.92 -12.65 19.37
N THR A 400 20.22 -12.93 19.28
CA THR A 400 21.23 -12.38 20.21
C THR A 400 21.61 -10.95 19.82
N VAL A 401 20.68 -10.03 19.97
CA VAL A 401 20.85 -8.59 19.73
C VAL A 401 20.39 -7.80 20.96
N THR A 402 20.64 -6.49 21.00
CA THR A 402 20.17 -5.68 22.12
C THR A 402 18.66 -5.45 21.98
N ILE A 403 17.88 -5.95 22.93
CA ILE A 403 16.41 -5.82 22.94
C ILE A 403 15.98 -5.16 24.25
N THR A 404 15.10 -4.15 24.20
CA THR A 404 14.61 -3.48 25.42
C THR A 404 13.14 -3.09 25.33
N THR A 405 12.37 -3.50 26.34
CA THR A 405 10.96 -3.18 26.51
C THR A 405 10.68 -2.55 27.88
N ASN A 406 11.65 -1.85 28.47
CA ASN A 406 11.50 -1.28 29.80
C ASN A 406 10.33 -0.30 29.87
N GLY A 407 9.58 -0.34 30.98
CA GLY A 407 8.63 0.71 31.31
C GLY A 407 9.34 2.04 31.55
N GLY A 408 8.64 3.13 31.26
CA GLY A 408 9.11 4.48 31.56
C GLY A 408 9.10 4.74 33.06
N ALA A 409 10.10 5.47 33.55
CA ALA A 409 10.14 5.88 34.95
C ALA A 409 8.96 6.82 35.28
N GLY A 410 8.47 6.75 36.52
CA GLY A 410 7.61 7.81 37.06
C GLY A 410 8.37 9.14 37.13
N GLY A 411 7.68 10.23 36.86
CA GLY A 411 8.22 11.58 37.02
C GLY A 411 8.55 11.87 38.48
N ALA A 412 9.67 12.53 38.74
CA ALA A 412 10.03 12.96 40.08
C ALA A 412 9.37 14.30 40.40
N GLU A 413 9.21 14.51 41.71
CA GLU A 413 8.91 15.82 42.28
C GLU A 413 10.24 16.48 42.64
N ILE A 414 10.46 17.69 42.13
CA ILE A 414 11.67 18.49 42.28
C ILE A 414 11.37 19.67 43.22
N ASN A 415 12.37 20.07 44.01
CA ASN A 415 12.35 21.21 44.93
C ASN A 415 11.41 21.12 46.15
N ARG A 416 10.76 19.96 46.32
CA ARG A 416 9.80 19.64 47.38
C ARG A 416 10.10 20.25 48.76
N ASP A 417 9.16 21.05 49.27
CA ASP A 417 9.12 21.44 50.68
C ASP A 417 8.70 20.27 51.61
N ASN A 418 9.70 19.53 52.10
CA ASN A 418 9.48 18.39 53.00
C ASN A 418 8.86 18.75 54.36
N ALA A 419 9.05 19.99 54.84
CA ALA A 419 8.53 20.40 56.14
C ALA A 419 7.07 20.87 56.04
N GLY A 420 6.69 21.50 54.92
CA GLY A 420 5.35 22.04 54.69
C GLY A 420 4.34 21.08 54.07
N CYS A 421 4.77 19.95 53.52
CA CYS A 421 3.90 19.05 52.75
C CYS A 421 3.58 17.71 53.42
N ASN A 422 2.41 17.15 53.07
CA ASN A 422 1.97 15.82 53.51
C ASN A 422 2.75 14.71 52.80
N THR A 423 2.58 13.45 53.21
CA THR A 423 3.26 12.28 52.59
C THR A 423 3.24 12.31 51.06
N VAL A 424 4.41 12.07 50.46
CA VAL A 424 4.60 12.05 49.00
C VAL A 424 3.66 11.05 48.35
N VAL A 425 3.04 11.46 47.24
CA VAL A 425 2.31 10.57 46.33
C VAL A 425 3.03 10.58 44.99
N SER A 426 4.05 9.73 44.84
CA SER A 426 4.93 9.71 43.67
C SER A 426 4.25 9.13 42.43
N GLY A 427 4.66 9.63 41.25
CA GLY A 427 4.36 8.95 39.99
C GLY A 427 4.99 7.56 39.97
N ALA A 428 4.24 6.56 39.52
CA ALA A 428 4.73 5.20 39.42
C ALA A 428 5.41 4.95 38.07
N THR A 429 6.42 4.07 38.08
CA THR A 429 7.03 3.51 36.87
C THR A 429 6.04 2.61 36.14
N GLY A 430 6.02 2.69 34.81
CA GLY A 430 5.22 1.78 33.99
C GLY A 430 5.77 0.36 34.02
N SER A 431 4.94 -0.64 33.75
CA SER A 431 5.39 -2.03 33.70
C SER A 431 6.29 -2.26 32.48
N ASN A 432 7.26 -3.16 32.60
CA ASN A 432 8.01 -3.63 31.44
C ASN A 432 7.07 -4.31 30.43
N GLY A 433 7.42 -4.21 29.16
CA GLY A 433 6.71 -4.82 28.05
C GLY A 433 7.08 -6.29 27.88
N LEU A 434 6.60 -6.88 26.79
CA LEU A 434 6.70 -8.33 26.55
C LEU A 434 7.51 -8.62 25.28
N ILE A 435 8.24 -9.73 25.30
CA ILE A 435 9.00 -10.26 24.16
C ILE A 435 8.49 -11.67 23.86
N PHE A 436 8.19 -11.95 22.60
CA PHE A 436 7.67 -13.21 22.12
C PHE A 436 8.60 -13.79 21.04
N SER A 437 8.82 -15.10 21.08
CA SER A 437 9.55 -15.86 20.07
C SER A 437 8.62 -16.89 19.42
N ASN A 438 9.00 -17.40 18.25
CA ASN A 438 8.23 -18.37 17.47
C ASN A 438 6.81 -17.89 17.18
N TYR A 439 6.67 -16.59 16.92
CA TYR A 439 5.41 -15.94 16.63
C TYR A 439 4.94 -16.25 15.21
N THR A 440 3.65 -16.57 15.04
CA THR A 440 3.02 -16.66 13.74
C THR A 440 2.16 -15.42 13.51
N PHE A 441 2.55 -14.60 12.54
CA PHE A 441 1.73 -13.47 12.12
C PHE A 441 0.54 -13.95 11.26
N PHE A 442 -0.50 -13.11 11.19
CA PHE A 442 -1.75 -13.46 10.51
C PHE A 442 -1.69 -13.12 9.02
N ARG A 443 -1.84 -14.15 8.19
CA ARG A 443 -2.10 -14.04 6.75
C ARG A 443 -2.93 -15.24 6.31
N SER A 444 -3.84 -15.05 5.37
CA SER A 444 -4.52 -16.17 4.73
C SER A 444 -3.64 -16.84 3.68
N MET A 445 -3.88 -18.12 3.48
CA MET A 445 -3.35 -18.93 2.37
C MET A 445 -4.47 -19.49 1.50
N ASP A 446 -5.74 -19.20 1.85
CA ASP A 446 -6.91 -19.64 1.10
C ASP A 446 -7.17 -18.63 -0.02
N GLU A 447 -7.06 -19.07 -1.27
CA GLU A 447 -7.21 -18.20 -2.44
C GLU A 447 -8.62 -17.59 -2.51
N ALA A 448 -8.67 -16.27 -2.71
CA ALA A 448 -9.91 -15.56 -2.95
C ALA A 448 -10.39 -15.84 -4.37
N GLY A 449 -11.53 -16.52 -4.49
CA GLY A 449 -12.09 -16.92 -5.79
C GLY A 449 -12.33 -15.76 -6.77
N TYR A 450 -12.52 -14.53 -6.27
CA TYR A 450 -12.74 -13.34 -7.11
C TYR A 450 -11.47 -12.84 -7.80
N CYS A 451 -10.28 -13.03 -7.21
CA CYS A 451 -9.03 -12.62 -7.84
C CYS A 451 -8.75 -13.39 -9.14
N GLN A 452 -9.13 -14.66 -9.20
CA GLN A 452 -9.02 -15.50 -10.40
C GLN A 452 -9.95 -15.07 -11.55
N VAL A 453 -10.93 -14.20 -11.26
CA VAL A 453 -11.97 -13.72 -12.20
C VAL A 453 -11.72 -12.27 -12.65
N LEU A 454 -10.70 -11.59 -12.10
CA LEU A 454 -10.41 -10.16 -12.34
C LEU A 454 -9.25 -9.92 -13.33
N LEU A 455 -8.94 -10.88 -14.19
CA LEU A 455 -7.94 -10.68 -15.24
C LEU A 455 -8.44 -9.61 -16.24
N PRO A 456 -7.59 -8.68 -16.73
CA PRO A 456 -7.95 -7.87 -17.90
C PRO A 456 -8.40 -8.82 -19.00
N SER A 457 -9.50 -8.53 -19.71
CA SER A 457 -10.20 -9.56 -20.49
C SER A 457 -9.21 -10.32 -21.38
N LYS A 458 -8.90 -11.57 -21.03
CA LYS A 458 -7.77 -12.22 -21.68
C LYS A 458 -8.22 -12.56 -23.09
N LEU A 459 -7.65 -11.87 -24.08
CA LEU A 459 -7.82 -12.23 -25.49
C LEU A 459 -7.23 -13.63 -25.66
N LEU A 460 -8.09 -14.65 -25.73
CA LEU A 460 -7.68 -16.05 -25.86
C LEU A 460 -7.08 -16.31 -27.24
N TYR A 461 -7.68 -15.74 -28.29
CA TYR A 461 -7.06 -15.68 -29.61
C TYR A 461 -7.63 -14.56 -30.47
N PHE A 462 -6.85 -14.17 -31.47
CA PHE A 462 -7.24 -13.32 -32.60
C PHE A 462 -6.66 -13.89 -33.89
N LYS A 463 -7.52 -14.18 -34.87
CA LYS A 463 -7.16 -14.81 -36.15
C LYS A 463 -7.75 -14.01 -37.30
N ALA A 464 -6.98 -13.90 -38.37
CA ALA A 464 -7.44 -13.40 -39.67
C ALA A 464 -7.05 -14.44 -40.73
N GLN A 465 -8.02 -14.89 -41.54
CA GLN A 465 -7.81 -15.96 -42.52
C GLN A 465 -8.53 -15.64 -43.83
N LEU A 466 -7.87 -15.90 -44.95
CA LEU A 466 -8.46 -15.78 -46.28
C LEU A 466 -9.55 -16.84 -46.46
N ASN A 467 -10.74 -16.42 -46.90
CA ASN A 467 -11.83 -17.29 -47.31
C ASN A 467 -12.39 -16.80 -48.66
N GLY A 468 -12.01 -17.47 -49.75
CA GLY A 468 -12.34 -17.01 -51.11
C GLY A 468 -11.68 -15.66 -51.42
N HIS A 469 -12.49 -14.61 -51.58
CA HIS A 469 -12.03 -13.25 -51.87
C HIS A 469 -12.12 -12.30 -50.66
N SER A 470 -12.52 -12.79 -49.48
CA SER A 470 -12.65 -12.01 -48.26
C SER A 470 -11.74 -12.52 -47.15
N VAL A 471 -11.51 -11.71 -46.13
CA VAL A 471 -10.78 -12.13 -44.92
C VAL A 471 -11.75 -12.23 -43.76
N ILE A 472 -11.87 -13.43 -43.18
CA ILE A 472 -12.61 -13.62 -41.93
C ILE A 472 -11.68 -13.29 -40.77
N VAL A 473 -12.14 -12.43 -39.88
CA VAL A 473 -11.47 -12.06 -38.64
C VAL A 473 -12.30 -12.57 -37.48
N ASN A 474 -11.73 -13.39 -36.60
CA ASN A 474 -12.42 -13.94 -35.45
C ASN A 474 -11.55 -13.89 -34.19
N TRP A 475 -12.20 -13.71 -33.05
CA TRP A 475 -11.55 -13.67 -31.75
C TRP A 475 -12.42 -14.27 -30.66
N GLN A 476 -11.75 -14.63 -29.58
CA GLN A 476 -12.39 -15.07 -28.35
C GLN A 476 -11.76 -14.37 -27.16
N VAL A 477 -12.59 -13.92 -26.24
CA VAL A 477 -12.20 -13.34 -24.95
C VAL A 477 -12.65 -14.26 -23.82
N ASP A 478 -11.97 -14.15 -22.69
CA ASP A 478 -12.25 -14.95 -21.50
C ASP A 478 -13.30 -14.31 -20.58
N HIS A 479 -13.38 -12.97 -20.53
CA HIS A 479 -14.24 -12.19 -19.62
C HIS A 479 -14.96 -11.05 -20.38
N PRO A 480 -15.96 -11.37 -21.23
CA PRO A 480 -16.62 -10.37 -22.08
C PRO A 480 -17.41 -9.31 -21.31
N GLU A 481 -17.82 -9.59 -20.08
CA GLU A 481 -18.50 -8.67 -19.17
C GLU A 481 -17.64 -7.49 -18.69
N LEU A 482 -16.31 -7.60 -18.82
CA LEU A 482 -15.37 -6.52 -18.51
C LEU A 482 -15.14 -5.59 -19.71
N VAL A 483 -15.56 -6.00 -20.91
CA VAL A 483 -15.31 -5.27 -22.16
C VAL A 483 -16.50 -4.36 -22.49
N GLU A 484 -16.23 -3.13 -22.92
CA GLU A 484 -17.26 -2.25 -23.49
C GLU A 484 -17.47 -2.59 -24.98
N LYS A 485 -16.39 -2.59 -25.77
CA LYS A 485 -16.45 -2.82 -27.22
C LYS A 485 -15.11 -3.26 -27.82
N PHE A 486 -15.22 -3.81 -29.02
CA PHE A 486 -14.13 -4.25 -29.88
C PHE A 486 -14.06 -3.40 -31.14
N ILE A 487 -12.87 -2.97 -31.53
CA ILE A 487 -12.63 -2.30 -32.82
C ILE A 487 -11.62 -3.14 -33.61
N VAL A 488 -12.05 -3.68 -34.75
CA VAL A 488 -11.13 -4.35 -35.67
C VAL A 488 -10.52 -3.28 -36.56
N GLU A 489 -9.20 -3.15 -36.52
CA GLU A 489 -8.46 -2.21 -37.34
C GLU A 489 -7.73 -2.96 -38.47
N LYS A 490 -7.70 -2.36 -39.66
CA LYS A 490 -7.04 -2.87 -40.87
C LYS A 490 -6.01 -1.87 -41.37
N ARG A 491 -4.93 -2.38 -41.95
CA ARG A 491 -3.95 -1.61 -42.73
C ARG A 491 -3.49 -2.41 -43.94
N ALA A 492 -3.39 -1.77 -45.10
CA ALA A 492 -2.92 -2.40 -46.34
C ALA A 492 -1.84 -1.60 -47.11
N THR A 493 -1.54 -0.38 -46.67
CA THR A 493 -0.45 0.48 -47.16
C THR A 493 0.19 1.21 -45.97
N ASP A 494 1.21 2.04 -46.19
CA ASP A 494 1.93 2.74 -45.12
C ASP A 494 1.14 3.88 -44.46
N ASN A 495 -0.10 4.16 -44.92
CA ASN A 495 -0.95 5.27 -44.45
C ASN A 495 -1.69 5.03 -43.12
N GLY A 496 -1.15 4.21 -42.21
CA GLY A 496 -1.71 4.00 -40.86
C GLY A 496 -2.85 2.97 -40.77
N TRP A 497 -3.41 2.82 -39.56
CA TRP A 497 -4.52 1.91 -39.26
C TRP A 497 -5.87 2.60 -39.49
N SER A 498 -6.84 1.88 -40.05
CA SER A 498 -8.22 2.33 -40.22
C SER A 498 -9.20 1.34 -39.58
N ASP A 499 -10.26 1.85 -38.95
CA ASP A 499 -11.30 1.03 -38.36
C ASP A 499 -12.09 0.29 -39.46
N LEU A 500 -12.12 -1.04 -39.38
CA LEU A 500 -12.93 -1.89 -40.25
C LEU A 500 -14.35 -2.03 -39.68
N VAL A 501 -14.47 -2.27 -38.37
CA VAL A 501 -15.76 -2.40 -37.67
C VAL A 501 -15.61 -2.14 -36.16
N SER A 502 -16.65 -1.62 -35.53
CA SER A 502 -16.82 -1.55 -34.08
C SER A 502 -17.98 -2.43 -33.65
N ILE A 503 -17.78 -3.28 -32.65
CA ILE A 503 -18.77 -4.23 -32.12
C ILE A 503 -18.83 -4.07 -30.60
N ASN A 504 -19.99 -3.72 -30.05
CA ASN A 504 -20.18 -3.72 -28.59
C ASN A 504 -20.08 -5.14 -28.04
N ALA A 505 -19.39 -5.29 -26.91
CA ALA A 505 -19.37 -6.55 -26.19
C ALA A 505 -20.72 -6.82 -25.55
N ALA A 506 -21.06 -8.11 -25.40
CA ALA A 506 -22.19 -8.57 -24.62
C ALA A 506 -21.68 -9.45 -23.49
N ASP A 507 -22.20 -9.24 -22.29
CA ASP A 507 -21.71 -9.85 -21.04
C ASP A 507 -21.68 -11.39 -21.07
N ASP A 508 -22.47 -12.04 -21.93
CA ASP A 508 -22.58 -13.50 -22.05
C ASP A 508 -21.96 -14.06 -23.35
N ARG A 509 -21.29 -13.22 -24.15
CA ARG A 509 -20.74 -13.61 -25.45
C ARG A 509 -19.22 -13.60 -25.46
N PHE A 510 -18.63 -14.79 -25.56
CA PHE A 510 -17.18 -14.99 -25.54
C PHE A 510 -16.52 -14.94 -26.93
N LYS A 511 -17.28 -15.22 -28.00
CA LYS A 511 -16.76 -15.36 -29.38
C LYS A 511 -17.37 -14.31 -30.30
N TYR A 512 -16.53 -13.74 -31.14
CA TYR A 512 -16.90 -12.69 -32.08
C TYR A 512 -16.22 -12.93 -33.43
N ALA A 513 -16.85 -12.45 -34.50
CA ALA A 513 -16.30 -12.51 -35.83
C ALA A 513 -16.80 -11.35 -36.70
N THR A 514 -16.00 -10.99 -37.68
CA THR A 514 -16.36 -10.09 -38.77
C THR A 514 -15.68 -10.52 -40.07
N THR A 515 -16.09 -9.93 -41.18
CA THR A 515 -15.52 -10.19 -42.50
C THR A 515 -15.08 -8.88 -43.12
N ASP A 516 -13.85 -8.84 -43.63
CA ASP A 516 -13.39 -7.83 -44.57
C ASP A 516 -13.72 -8.30 -46.00
N PRO A 517 -14.76 -7.74 -46.64
CA PRO A 517 -15.22 -8.21 -47.96
C PRO A 517 -14.29 -7.79 -49.10
N ASN A 518 -13.44 -6.78 -48.89
CA ASN A 518 -12.61 -6.18 -49.93
C ASN A 518 -11.15 -6.00 -49.45
N PRO A 519 -10.42 -7.10 -49.15
CA PRO A 519 -9.01 -7.02 -48.83
C PRO A 519 -8.22 -6.58 -50.07
N LEU A 520 -7.21 -5.71 -49.90
CA LEU A 520 -6.41 -5.23 -51.04
C LEU A 520 -5.45 -6.32 -51.52
N PHE A 521 -4.97 -6.24 -52.76
CA PHE A 521 -3.91 -7.14 -53.22
C PHE A 521 -2.62 -6.93 -52.42
N GLY A 522 -1.90 -8.03 -52.15
CA GLY A 522 -0.69 -8.01 -51.32
C GLY A 522 -0.98 -8.26 -49.84
N ASN A 523 -0.16 -7.69 -48.96
CA ASN A 523 -0.27 -7.92 -47.52
C ASN A 523 -1.35 -7.03 -46.91
N ASN A 524 -2.30 -7.63 -46.21
CA ASN A 524 -3.27 -6.93 -45.36
C ASN A 524 -2.96 -7.27 -43.91
N PHE A 525 -2.96 -6.28 -43.04
CA PHE A 525 -2.67 -6.39 -41.62
C PHE A 525 -3.94 -6.09 -40.83
N TYR A 526 -4.22 -6.89 -39.82
CA TYR A 526 -5.37 -6.77 -38.93
C TYR A 526 -4.90 -6.76 -37.48
N ARG A 527 -5.52 -5.95 -36.64
CA ARG A 527 -5.39 -6.02 -35.17
C ARG A 527 -6.74 -5.76 -34.53
N LEU A 528 -6.92 -6.23 -33.30
CA LEU A 528 -8.07 -5.94 -32.47
C LEU A 528 -7.67 -4.89 -31.43
N LYS A 529 -8.43 -3.81 -31.33
CA LYS A 529 -8.42 -2.91 -30.18
C LYS A 529 -9.57 -3.30 -29.25
N ILE A 530 -9.26 -3.52 -27.99
CA ILE A 530 -10.24 -3.89 -26.95
C ILE A 530 -10.35 -2.69 -26.01
N ILE A 531 -11.57 -2.24 -25.74
CA ILE A 531 -11.85 -1.13 -24.82
C ILE A 531 -12.67 -1.72 -23.67
N ASP A 532 -12.13 -1.66 -22.46
CA ASP A 532 -12.77 -2.17 -21.25
C ASP A 532 -13.75 -1.13 -20.68
N LYS A 533 -14.70 -1.59 -19.87
CA LYS A 533 -15.74 -0.73 -19.25
C LYS A 533 -15.16 0.33 -18.30
N ASP A 534 -13.90 0.16 -17.85
CA ASP A 534 -13.16 1.15 -17.06
C ASP A 534 -12.48 2.24 -17.92
N GLY A 535 -12.59 2.16 -19.25
CA GLY A 535 -12.00 3.09 -20.20
C GLY A 535 -10.57 2.77 -20.62
N SER A 536 -9.94 1.75 -20.03
CA SER A 536 -8.64 1.26 -20.49
C SER A 536 -8.76 0.57 -21.85
N ASN A 537 -7.65 0.50 -22.60
CA ASN A 537 -7.62 -0.19 -23.88
C ASN A 537 -6.26 -0.82 -24.16
N TYR A 538 -6.28 -1.92 -24.91
CA TYR A 538 -5.10 -2.64 -25.35
C TYR A 538 -5.34 -3.30 -26.71
N TYR A 539 -4.27 -3.80 -27.32
CA TYR A 539 -4.27 -4.33 -28.68
C TYR A 539 -3.88 -5.80 -28.72
N SER A 540 -4.41 -6.54 -29.70
CA SER A 540 -3.91 -7.86 -30.07
C SER A 540 -2.58 -7.79 -30.83
N ASP A 541 -1.93 -8.95 -30.98
CA ASP A 541 -0.94 -9.15 -32.04
C ASP A 541 -1.52 -8.80 -33.41
N ILE A 542 -0.64 -8.37 -34.31
CA ILE A 542 -0.98 -8.13 -35.71
C ILE A 542 -1.06 -9.45 -36.46
N ARG A 543 -2.17 -9.68 -37.16
CA ARG A 543 -2.33 -10.79 -38.11
C ARG A 543 -2.18 -10.30 -39.53
N THR A 544 -1.32 -10.97 -40.30
CA THR A 544 -1.06 -10.65 -41.70
C THR A 544 -1.72 -11.70 -42.59
N VAL A 545 -2.51 -11.25 -43.56
CA VAL A 545 -3.10 -12.10 -44.61
C VAL A 545 -2.64 -11.57 -45.95
N ARG A 546 -1.98 -12.42 -46.75
CA ARG A 546 -1.52 -12.06 -48.09
C ARG A 546 -2.56 -12.49 -49.13
N ILE A 547 -3.10 -11.52 -49.85
CA ILE A 547 -3.99 -11.75 -50.99
C ILE A 547 -3.13 -11.85 -52.25
N SER A 548 -2.92 -13.08 -52.72
CA SER A 548 -2.33 -13.35 -54.03
C SER A 548 -3.37 -13.07 -55.11
N SER A 549 -2.97 -12.38 -56.20
CA SER A 549 -3.81 -12.31 -57.39
C SER A 549 -4.04 -13.73 -57.93
N LEU A 550 -5.24 -14.27 -57.76
CA LEU A 550 -5.63 -15.51 -58.43
C LEU A 550 -5.83 -15.22 -59.93
N ASN A 551 -4.85 -15.68 -60.72
CA ASN A 551 -4.71 -15.68 -62.20
C ASN A 551 -3.86 -14.55 -62.83
N ASN A 552 -2.54 -14.74 -62.96
CA ASN A 552 -1.68 -13.84 -63.75
C ASN A 552 -0.49 -14.53 -64.47
N ASP A 553 -0.64 -15.78 -64.91
CA ASP A 553 0.35 -16.40 -65.81
C ASP A 553 0.01 -16.07 -67.26
N LEU A 554 0.53 -14.93 -67.75
CA LEU A 554 0.79 -14.78 -69.18
C LEU A 554 1.97 -15.70 -69.51
N SER A 555 1.72 -16.80 -70.21
CA SER A 555 2.76 -17.67 -70.75
C SER A 555 2.93 -17.42 -72.26
N ILE A 556 4.15 -17.55 -72.76
CA ILE A 556 4.50 -17.34 -74.17
C ILE A 556 5.32 -18.52 -74.65
N TYR A 557 4.91 -19.14 -75.76
CA TYR A 557 5.64 -20.23 -76.38
C TYR A 557 5.43 -20.28 -77.90
N PRO A 558 6.41 -20.76 -78.69
CA PRO A 558 7.76 -21.06 -78.26
C PRO A 558 8.52 -19.77 -77.89
N ASN A 559 9.44 -19.89 -76.95
CA ASN A 559 10.42 -18.87 -76.62
C ASN A 559 11.75 -19.59 -76.39
N PRO A 560 12.71 -19.52 -77.33
CA PRO A 560 12.78 -18.55 -78.43
C PRO A 560 11.78 -18.75 -79.58
N ALA A 561 11.38 -17.65 -80.24
CA ALA A 561 10.42 -17.61 -81.35
C ALA A 561 11.08 -17.23 -82.68
N SER A 562 10.49 -17.65 -83.81
CA SER A 562 10.91 -17.29 -85.17
C SER A 562 9.94 -16.30 -85.81
N ASP A 563 8.75 -16.77 -86.14
CA ASP A 563 7.74 -16.10 -86.96
C ASP A 563 6.42 -15.89 -86.23
N LYS A 564 6.13 -16.75 -85.24
CA LYS A 564 4.89 -16.72 -84.47
C LYS A 564 5.08 -17.16 -83.03
N ILE A 565 4.15 -16.72 -82.17
CA ILE A 565 4.03 -17.15 -80.78
C ILE A 565 2.59 -17.53 -80.45
N PHE A 566 2.44 -18.33 -79.41
CA PHE A 566 1.20 -18.62 -78.71
C PHE A 566 1.28 -17.98 -77.33
N ILE A 567 0.16 -17.44 -76.90
CA ILE A 567 0.00 -16.86 -75.57
C ILE A 567 -1.11 -17.61 -74.83
N SER A 568 -0.89 -17.91 -73.55
CA SER A 568 -1.95 -18.41 -72.68
C SER A 568 -2.04 -17.59 -71.39
N GLY A 569 -3.24 -17.48 -70.83
CA GLY A 569 -3.57 -16.63 -69.69
C GLY A 569 -5.00 -16.08 -69.77
N LYS A 570 -5.37 -15.16 -68.87
CA LYS A 570 -6.63 -14.40 -68.97
C LYS A 570 -6.49 -13.31 -70.04
N LEU A 571 -6.70 -13.69 -71.29
CA LEU A 571 -6.68 -12.80 -72.44
C LEU A 571 -8.10 -12.28 -72.69
N GLN A 572 -8.27 -10.97 -72.76
CA GLN A 572 -9.55 -10.35 -73.11
C GLN A 572 -9.57 -10.01 -74.60
N PRO A 573 -10.52 -10.53 -75.40
CA PRO A 573 -10.70 -10.09 -76.78
C PRO A 573 -10.86 -8.56 -76.85
N GLY A 574 -10.17 -7.89 -77.78
CA GLY A 574 -10.17 -6.44 -77.90
C GLY A 574 -9.04 -5.72 -77.14
N SER A 575 -8.27 -6.42 -76.32
CA SER A 575 -7.12 -5.83 -75.60
C SER A 575 -5.81 -5.88 -76.42
N PRO A 576 -4.90 -4.90 -76.27
CA PRO A 576 -3.65 -4.89 -77.01
C PRO A 576 -2.60 -5.81 -76.39
N ILE A 577 -1.80 -6.43 -77.26
CA ILE A 577 -0.51 -7.01 -76.95
C ILE A 577 0.58 -6.17 -77.64
N LYS A 578 1.62 -5.83 -76.90
CA LYS A 578 2.70 -4.93 -77.34
C LYS A 578 4.03 -5.68 -77.31
N LEU A 579 4.84 -5.51 -78.34
CA LEU A 579 6.24 -5.91 -78.37
C LEU A 579 7.09 -4.65 -78.18
N LEU A 580 8.03 -4.70 -77.25
CA LEU A 580 8.92 -3.59 -76.91
C LEU A 580 10.38 -4.01 -77.10
N ASP A 581 11.22 -3.09 -77.54
CA ASP A 581 12.67 -3.26 -77.49
C ASP A 581 13.20 -3.08 -76.04
N MET A 582 14.49 -3.37 -75.83
CA MET A 582 15.10 -3.28 -74.49
C MET A 582 15.18 -1.86 -73.92
N SER A 583 14.92 -0.82 -74.72
CA SER A 583 14.80 0.56 -74.25
C SER A 583 13.38 0.90 -73.77
N GLY A 584 12.43 -0.04 -73.88
CA GLY A 584 11.03 0.16 -73.53
C GLY A 584 10.21 0.85 -74.61
N ARG A 585 10.75 1.01 -75.82
CA ARG A 585 10.00 1.57 -76.96
C ARG A 585 9.14 0.48 -77.59
N ILE A 586 7.86 0.79 -77.82
CA ILE A 586 6.93 -0.10 -78.52
C ILE A 586 7.35 -0.19 -79.99
N ILE A 587 7.69 -1.39 -80.45
CA ILE A 587 8.09 -1.64 -81.83
C ILE A 587 6.98 -2.31 -82.64
N TRP A 588 6.00 -2.91 -81.96
CA TRP A 588 4.83 -3.53 -82.59
C TRP A 588 3.68 -3.69 -81.60
N GLN A 589 2.45 -3.68 -82.10
CA GLN A 589 1.24 -3.88 -81.32
C GLN A 589 0.16 -4.55 -82.15
N GLN A 590 -0.60 -5.46 -81.55
CA GLN A 590 -1.79 -6.08 -82.14
C GLN A 590 -2.90 -6.18 -81.10
N THR A 591 -4.15 -6.19 -81.55
CA THR A 591 -5.31 -6.48 -80.70
C THR A 591 -5.59 -7.98 -80.67
N ILE A 592 -5.80 -8.55 -79.50
CA ILE A 592 -6.15 -9.96 -79.34
C ILE A 592 -7.58 -10.17 -79.86
N VAL A 593 -7.74 -11.04 -80.86
CA VAL A 593 -9.04 -11.33 -81.49
C VAL A 593 -9.65 -12.62 -80.92
N ASN A 594 -8.82 -13.60 -80.61
CA ASN A 594 -9.21 -14.89 -80.02
C ASN A 594 -8.04 -15.49 -79.22
N ASN A 595 -8.34 -16.36 -78.24
CA ASN A 595 -7.33 -16.80 -77.26
C ASN A 595 -6.40 -17.91 -77.77
N HIS A 596 -6.67 -18.50 -78.94
CA HIS A 596 -6.01 -19.73 -79.42
C HIS A 596 -5.33 -19.57 -80.80
N SER A 597 -5.37 -18.39 -81.44
CA SER A 597 -4.67 -18.20 -82.71
C SER A 597 -3.19 -17.86 -82.52
N PRO A 598 -2.32 -18.33 -83.41
CA PRO A 598 -0.92 -17.91 -83.42
C PRO A 598 -0.86 -16.40 -83.68
N ILE A 599 -0.05 -15.70 -82.89
CA ILE A 599 0.29 -14.30 -83.08
C ILE A 599 1.53 -14.22 -83.97
N MET A 600 1.38 -13.62 -85.15
CA MET A 600 2.49 -13.41 -86.08
C MET A 600 3.35 -12.24 -85.61
N LEU A 601 4.64 -12.47 -85.43
CA LEU A 601 5.59 -11.44 -85.04
C LEU A 601 5.95 -10.54 -86.24
N PRO A 602 6.24 -9.24 -86.02
CA PRO A 602 6.80 -8.39 -87.06
C PRO A 602 8.18 -8.89 -87.50
N LYS A 603 8.61 -8.55 -88.72
CA LYS A 603 10.01 -8.74 -89.13
C LYS A 603 10.88 -7.76 -88.35
N VAL A 604 11.56 -8.26 -87.33
CA VAL A 604 12.51 -7.51 -86.48
C VAL A 604 13.85 -8.21 -86.44
N SER A 605 14.90 -7.49 -86.05
CA SER A 605 16.25 -8.07 -85.92
C SER A 605 16.24 -9.16 -84.84
N ARG A 606 17.08 -10.17 -85.02
CA ARG A 606 17.31 -11.21 -84.00
C ARG A 606 17.75 -10.56 -82.70
N GLY A 607 17.15 -10.93 -81.58
CA GLY A 607 17.47 -10.29 -80.32
C GLY A 607 16.45 -10.52 -79.21
N LEU A 608 16.65 -9.79 -78.13
CA LEU A 608 15.84 -9.87 -76.93
C LEU A 608 14.78 -8.75 -76.90
N TYR A 609 13.53 -9.13 -76.62
CA TYR A 609 12.38 -8.24 -76.58
C TYR A 609 11.53 -8.48 -75.33
N LEU A 610 10.63 -7.54 -75.04
CA LEU A 610 9.62 -7.65 -74.00
C LEU A 610 8.23 -7.67 -74.62
N LEU A 611 7.42 -8.68 -74.30
CA LEU A 611 6.01 -8.76 -74.69
C LEU A 611 5.14 -8.34 -73.51
N GLN A 612 4.24 -7.39 -73.72
CA GLN A 612 3.40 -6.80 -72.69
C GLN A 612 1.91 -6.92 -73.02
N HIS A 613 1.11 -7.35 -72.04
CA HIS A 613 -0.34 -7.41 -72.11
C HIS A 613 -0.95 -7.12 -70.73
N ASN A 614 -1.90 -6.16 -70.64
CA ASN A 614 -2.58 -5.76 -69.39
C ASN A 614 -1.63 -5.53 -68.19
N GLY A 615 -0.50 -4.86 -68.42
CA GLY A 615 0.51 -4.57 -67.40
C GLY A 615 1.47 -5.73 -67.07
N LEU A 616 1.18 -6.95 -67.54
CA LEU A 616 2.10 -8.08 -67.44
C LEU A 616 3.16 -7.99 -68.53
N THR A 617 4.41 -8.21 -68.16
CA THR A 617 5.56 -8.22 -69.08
C THR A 617 6.26 -9.58 -69.03
N ARG A 618 6.66 -10.09 -70.19
CA ARG A 618 7.42 -11.34 -70.34
C ARG A 618 8.54 -11.17 -71.36
N LYS A 619 9.65 -11.86 -71.09
CA LYS A 619 10.82 -11.90 -71.96
C LYS A 619 10.52 -12.72 -73.21
N LEU A 620 10.86 -12.24 -74.39
CA LEU A 620 10.75 -12.96 -75.67
C LEU A 620 12.07 -12.87 -76.45
N VAL A 621 12.65 -14.01 -76.81
CA VAL A 621 13.83 -14.10 -77.67
C VAL A 621 13.36 -14.38 -79.11
N ILE A 622 13.79 -13.58 -80.09
CA ILE A 622 13.47 -13.77 -81.51
C ILE A 622 14.74 -14.17 -82.28
N HIS A 623 14.70 -15.28 -83.02
CA HIS A 623 15.78 -15.78 -83.89
C HIS A 623 15.42 -15.75 -85.37
#